data_AF-A0A257V6W4-F1
#
_entry.id   AF-A0A257V6W4-F1
#
_cell.length_a   1.000
_cell.length_b   1.000
_cell.length_c   1.000
_cell.angle_alpha   90.00
_cell.angle_beta   90.00
_cell.angle_gamma   90.00
#
_symmetry.space_group_name_H-M   'P 1'
#
loop_
_entity.id
_entity.type
_entity.pdbx_description
1 polymer ?
#
loop_
_entity_poly.entity_id
_entity_poly.type
_entity_poly.pdbx_seq_one_letter_code
_entity_poly.pdbx_strand_id
1 'polypeptide(L)'
;GIVVTGTWHEAGSPAAYRDLVIGLLGERPWVHPGAVVADGSRIERSAIGAGCRVDAGAVVAGCVLTAGAVAGPGSTLRGCVLAGAVTVAGETITDTLALPGARVPLL
;
A
#
# COMPACT_ATOMS: atom_id res chain seq x y z
N GLY A 1 18.74 -1.62 -32.46
CA GLY A 1 18.26 -1.53 -31.06
C GLY A 1 19.30 -0.79 -30.24
N ILE A 2 18.87 -0.03 -29.24
CA ILE A 2 19.77 0.66 -28.31
C ILE A 2 19.84 -0.18 -27.04
N VAL A 3 21.05 -0.50 -26.57
CA VAL A 3 21.28 -1.12 -25.27
C VAL A 3 21.51 0.00 -24.26
N VAL A 4 20.74 -0.01 -23.18
CA VAL A 4 20.89 0.94 -22.07
C VAL A 4 21.38 0.22 -20.83
N THR A 5 22.20 0.90 -20.03
CA THR A 5 22.72 0.38 -18.76
C THR A 5 21.74 0.70 -17.62
N GLY A 6 21.56 -0.24 -16.69
CA GLY A 6 20.68 -0.08 -15.52
C GLY A 6 20.07 -1.41 -15.04
N THR A 7 19.36 -1.35 -13.92
CA THR A 7 18.60 -2.49 -13.39
C THR A 7 17.14 -2.38 -13.85
N TRP A 8 16.64 -3.46 -14.45
CA TRP A 8 15.26 -3.55 -14.92
C TRP A 8 14.49 -4.55 -14.07
N HIS A 9 13.31 -4.12 -13.60
CA HIS A 9 12.40 -4.97 -12.84
C HIS A 9 11.03 -4.92 -13.51
N GLU A 10 10.43 -6.09 -13.72
CA GLU A 10 9.09 -6.20 -14.27
C GLU A 10 8.07 -6.35 -13.14
N ALA A 11 7.07 -5.47 -13.12
CA ALA A 11 6.00 -5.46 -12.13
C ALA A 11 4.81 -6.34 -12.57
N GLY A 12 5.05 -7.43 -13.31
CA GLY A 12 4.04 -8.22 -14.04
C GLY A 12 2.91 -8.85 -13.20
N SER A 13 2.92 -8.66 -11.87
CA SER A 13 1.82 -8.97 -10.97
C SER A 13 1.64 -7.86 -9.93
N PRO A 14 0.46 -7.73 -9.29
CA PRO A 14 0.27 -6.78 -8.19
C PRO A 14 1.23 -7.01 -7.01
N ALA A 15 1.65 -8.27 -6.77
CA ALA A 15 2.66 -8.59 -5.76
C ALA A 15 4.04 -8.07 -6.18
N ALA A 16 4.45 -8.29 -7.43
CA ALA A 16 5.71 -7.77 -7.96
C ALA A 16 5.74 -6.23 -7.98
N TYR A 17 4.61 -5.58 -8.30
CA TYR A 17 4.46 -4.14 -8.19
C TYR A 17 4.66 -3.64 -6.75
N ARG A 18 3.98 -4.25 -5.77
CA ARG A 18 4.17 -3.93 -4.36
C ARG A 18 5.63 -4.06 -3.96
N ASP A 19 6.25 -5.19 -4.27
CA ASP A 19 7.63 -5.48 -3.87
C ASP A 19 8.63 -4.51 -4.50
N LEU A 20 8.42 -4.12 -5.75
CA LEU A 20 9.21 -3.08 -6.43
C LEU A 20 9.08 -1.74 -5.70
N VAL A 21 7.85 -1.30 -5.38
CA VAL A 21 7.63 -0.04 -4.66
C VAL A 21 8.26 -0.09 -3.27
N ILE A 22 8.01 -1.15 -2.50
CA ILE A 22 8.59 -1.30 -1.16
C ILE A 22 10.11 -1.37 -1.20
N GLY A 23 10.68 -2.07 -2.19
CA GLY A 23 12.12 -2.15 -2.40
C GLY A 23 12.76 -0.78 -2.64
N LEU A 24 12.10 0.10 -3.41
CA LEU A 24 12.57 1.46 -3.65
C LEU A 24 12.52 2.35 -2.39
N LEU A 25 11.57 2.09 -1.48
CA LEU A 25 11.44 2.83 -0.23
C LEU A 25 12.47 2.43 0.84
N GLY A 26 12.97 1.20 0.78
CA GLY A 26 13.83 0.63 1.81
C GLY A 26 13.10 0.54 3.16
N GLU A 27 13.71 1.06 4.22
CA GLU A 27 13.18 0.98 5.59
C GLU A 27 12.18 2.07 5.95
N ARG A 28 12.01 3.11 5.12
CA ARG A 28 11.18 4.26 5.44
C ARG A 28 9.83 4.19 4.73
N PRO A 29 8.72 4.57 5.37
CA PRO A 29 7.48 4.79 4.64
C PRO A 29 7.58 6.04 3.77
N TRP A 30 6.77 6.10 2.73
CA TRP A 30 6.51 7.31 1.98
C TRP A 30 5.03 7.65 2.06
N VAL A 31 4.73 8.88 2.45
CA VAL A 31 3.37 9.40 2.59
C VAL A 31 3.25 10.62 1.70
N HIS A 32 2.32 10.56 0.75
CA HIS A 32 2.02 11.69 -0.09
C HIS A 32 1.53 12.89 0.76
N PRO A 33 1.94 14.15 0.47
CA PRO A 33 1.55 15.31 1.28
C PRO A 33 0.04 15.55 1.39
N GLY A 34 -0.73 15.08 0.40
CA GLY A 34 -2.19 15.12 0.39
C GLY A 34 -2.88 13.90 1.03
N ALA A 35 -2.15 13.01 1.69
CA ALA A 35 -2.74 11.94 2.50
C ALA A 35 -3.03 12.45 3.92
N VAL A 36 -4.05 11.88 4.56
CA VAL A 36 -4.39 12.18 5.96
C VAL A 36 -4.01 10.98 6.81
N VAL A 37 -3.09 11.20 7.77
CA VAL A 37 -2.64 10.17 8.70
C VAL A 37 -2.96 10.65 10.10
N ALA A 38 -3.81 9.91 10.81
CA ALA A 38 -4.17 10.22 12.17
C ALA A 38 -3.05 9.83 13.15
N ASP A 39 -2.94 10.60 14.23
CA ASP A 39 -2.06 10.25 15.36
C ASP A 39 -2.42 8.86 15.91
N GLY A 40 -1.40 8.10 16.32
CA GLY A 40 -1.56 6.74 16.83
C GLY A 40 -1.77 5.67 15.76
N SER A 41 -1.70 6.01 14.47
CA SER A 41 -1.53 5.03 13.39
C SER A 41 -0.06 4.58 13.28
N ARG A 42 0.17 3.40 12.70
CA ARG A 42 1.51 2.84 12.48
C ARG A 42 1.72 2.50 11.02
N ILE A 43 2.71 3.13 10.38
CA ILE A 43 3.03 2.92 8.97
C ILE A 43 4.48 2.48 8.85
N GLU A 44 4.72 1.32 8.24
CA GLU A 44 6.05 0.72 8.11
C GLU A 44 6.28 0.26 6.68
N ARG A 45 7.42 0.66 6.08
CA ARG A 45 7.82 0.29 4.72
C ARG A 45 6.64 0.23 3.76
N SER A 46 5.87 1.31 3.69
CA SER A 46 4.61 1.39 2.95
C SER A 46 4.52 2.68 2.18
N ALA A 47 3.84 2.64 1.04
CA ALA A 47 3.53 3.81 0.21
C ALA A 47 2.06 4.21 0.41
N ILE A 48 1.83 5.47 0.81
CA ILE A 48 0.48 6.03 1.00
C ILE A 48 0.25 7.12 -0.04
N GLY A 49 -0.61 6.84 -1.01
CA GLY A 49 -0.91 7.72 -2.14
C GLY A 49 -1.75 8.94 -1.79
N ALA A 50 -1.92 9.83 -2.78
CA ALA A 50 -2.70 11.06 -2.63
C ALA A 50 -4.16 10.80 -2.22
N GLY A 51 -4.69 11.61 -1.29
CA GLY A 51 -6.07 11.49 -0.84
C GLY A 51 -6.37 10.23 -0.02
N CYS A 52 -5.37 9.40 0.29
CA CYS A 52 -5.55 8.27 1.19
C CYS A 52 -5.80 8.75 2.62
N ARG A 53 -6.47 7.91 3.40
CA ARG A 53 -6.64 8.10 4.84
C ARG A 53 -6.14 6.89 5.62
N VAL A 54 -5.37 7.15 6.67
CA VAL A 54 -4.97 6.15 7.67
C VAL A 54 -5.48 6.63 9.01
N ASP A 55 -6.50 5.96 9.53
CA ASP A 55 -7.16 6.33 10.78
C ASP A 55 -6.39 5.84 12.02
N ALA A 56 -6.74 6.38 13.18
CA ALA A 56 -6.08 6.07 14.44
C ALA A 56 -6.19 4.56 14.76
N GLY A 57 -5.08 3.98 15.25
CA GLY A 57 -4.99 2.55 15.53
C GLY A 57 -4.89 1.65 14.30
N ALA A 58 -4.91 2.20 13.07
CA ALA A 58 -4.61 1.42 11.88
C ALA A 58 -3.12 1.06 11.80
N VAL A 59 -2.82 -0.16 11.37
CA VAL A 59 -1.46 -0.65 11.12
C VAL A 59 -1.31 -0.96 9.63
N VAL A 60 -0.33 -0.35 8.98
CA VAL A 60 -0.05 -0.51 7.55
C VAL A 60 1.42 -0.89 7.38
N ALA A 61 1.70 -2.13 7.01
CA ALA A 61 3.06 -2.67 6.96
C ALA A 61 3.35 -3.39 5.64
N GLY A 62 4.34 -2.92 4.88
CA GLY A 62 4.67 -3.51 3.58
C GLY A 62 3.59 -3.30 2.51
N CYS A 63 2.79 -2.24 2.61
CA CYS A 63 1.61 -2.05 1.76
C CYS A 63 1.79 -0.91 0.75
N VAL A 64 1.00 -0.96 -0.33
CA VAL A 64 0.80 0.16 -1.25
C VAL A 64 -0.68 0.54 -1.23
N LEU A 65 -0.98 1.74 -0.73
CA LEU A 65 -2.30 2.36 -0.79
C LEU A 65 -2.30 3.38 -1.93
N THR A 66 -3.13 3.16 -2.96
CA THR A 66 -3.27 4.09 -4.08
C THR A 66 -4.42 5.07 -3.85
N ALA A 67 -4.54 6.07 -4.74
CA ALA A 67 -5.32 7.26 -4.49
C ALA A 67 -6.76 6.98 -4.00
N GLY A 68 -7.10 7.60 -2.87
CA GLY A 68 -8.43 7.49 -2.24
C GLY A 68 -8.65 6.28 -1.34
N ALA A 69 -7.66 5.41 -1.14
CA ALA A 69 -7.78 4.27 -0.24
C ALA A 69 -7.88 4.68 1.24
N VAL A 70 -8.61 3.91 2.04
CA VAL A 70 -8.80 4.15 3.47
C VAL A 70 -8.43 2.91 4.29
N ALA A 71 -7.39 3.05 5.13
CA ALA A 71 -7.11 2.16 6.24
C ALA A 71 -7.85 2.71 7.47
N GLY A 72 -9.07 2.22 7.67
CA GLY A 72 -9.98 2.67 8.72
C GLY A 72 -9.59 2.17 10.12
N PRO A 73 -10.32 2.60 11.15
CA PRO A 73 -9.96 2.35 12.55
C PRO A 73 -9.82 0.86 12.85
N GLY A 74 -8.78 0.50 13.58
CA GLY A 74 -8.51 -0.89 14.00
C GLY A 74 -8.18 -1.84 12.85
N SER A 75 -7.95 -1.35 11.62
CA SER A 75 -7.47 -2.21 10.53
C SER A 75 -6.00 -2.59 10.70
N THR A 76 -5.64 -3.80 10.28
CA THR A 76 -4.24 -4.23 10.15
C THR A 76 -4.01 -4.75 8.74
N LEU A 77 -3.20 -4.04 7.97
CA LEU A 77 -2.87 -4.36 6.58
C LEU A 77 -1.40 -4.80 6.52
N ARG A 78 -1.15 -6.00 5.98
CA ARG A 78 0.20 -6.55 5.86
C ARG A 78 0.46 -7.05 4.45
N GLY A 79 1.43 -6.47 3.76
CA GLY A 79 1.73 -6.89 2.39
C GLY A 79 0.59 -6.64 1.41
N CYS A 80 -0.29 -5.66 1.65
CA CYS A 80 -1.48 -5.47 0.82
C CYS A 80 -1.26 -4.42 -0.28
N VAL A 81 -2.09 -4.50 -1.32
CA VAL A 81 -2.31 -3.40 -2.26
C VAL A 81 -3.77 -2.98 -2.15
N LEU A 82 -4.03 -1.73 -1.76
CA LEU A 82 -5.36 -1.13 -1.83
C LEU A 82 -5.37 -0.23 -3.06
N ALA A 83 -6.08 -0.65 -4.09
CA ALA A 83 -6.10 0.04 -5.38
C ALA A 83 -7.44 0.77 -5.58
N GLY A 84 -7.41 2.09 -5.50
CA GLY A 84 -8.56 2.98 -5.67
C GLY A 84 -9.31 3.28 -4.37
N ALA A 85 -10.53 3.82 -4.51
CA ALA A 85 -11.38 4.22 -3.38
C ALA A 85 -11.98 2.99 -2.66
N VAL A 86 -11.16 2.31 -1.87
CA VAL A 86 -11.51 1.13 -1.08
C VAL A 86 -11.27 1.40 0.40
N THR A 87 -12.16 0.91 1.26
CA THR A 87 -12.06 1.04 2.72
C THR A 87 -11.89 -0.34 3.36
N VAL A 88 -10.93 -0.45 4.27
CA VAL A 88 -10.72 -1.62 5.13
C VAL A 88 -10.73 -1.13 6.58
N ALA A 89 -11.61 -1.65 7.44
CA ALA A 89 -11.75 -1.20 8.83
C ALA A 89 -12.11 -2.36 9.75
N GLY A 90 -11.59 -2.36 10.98
CA GLY A 90 -11.92 -3.36 12.00
C GLY A 90 -11.49 -4.80 11.68
N GLU A 91 -10.65 -5.01 10.68
CA GLU A 91 -10.22 -6.33 10.23
C GLU A 91 -8.71 -6.38 9.95
N THR A 92 -8.16 -7.60 9.95
CA THR A 92 -6.79 -7.86 9.53
C THR A 92 -6.82 -8.52 8.16
N ILE A 93 -6.12 -7.92 7.18
CA ILE A 93 -5.89 -8.54 5.87
C ILE A 93 -4.39 -8.60 5.58
N THR A 94 -4.01 -9.69 4.93
CA THR A 94 -2.62 -10.00 4.60
C THR A 94 -2.55 -10.45 3.15
N ASP A 95 -1.49 -10.06 2.43
CA ASP A 95 -1.20 -10.49 1.05
C ASP A 95 -2.45 -10.46 0.15
N THR A 96 -3.11 -9.30 0.14
CA THR A 96 -4.40 -9.10 -0.54
C THR A 96 -4.34 -7.87 -1.42
N LEU A 97 -4.84 -8.00 -2.64
CA LEU A 97 -5.23 -6.88 -3.50
C LEU A 97 -6.71 -6.57 -3.23
N ALA A 98 -6.97 -5.38 -2.70
CA ALA A 98 -8.31 -4.84 -2.49
C ALA A 98 -8.62 -3.79 -3.56
N LEU A 99 -9.75 -3.94 -4.22
CA LEU A 99 -10.29 -3.08 -5.28
C LEU A 99 -11.73 -2.70 -4.91
N PRO A 100 -12.32 -1.65 -5.51
CA PRO A 100 -13.76 -1.41 -5.42
C PRO A 100 -14.54 -2.67 -5.81
N GLY A 101 -15.27 -3.25 -4.86
CA GLY A 101 -16.12 -4.43 -5.07
C GLY A 101 -15.41 -5.78 -5.14
N ALA A 102 -14.08 -5.85 -4.98
CA ALA A 102 -13.35 -7.12 -5.05
C ALA A 102 -12.16 -7.18 -4.10
N ARG A 103 -11.87 -8.39 -3.62
CA ARG A 103 -10.64 -8.72 -2.88
C ARG A 103 -10.10 -10.03 -3.40
N VAL A 104 -8.83 -10.03 -3.79
CA VAL A 104 -8.16 -11.22 -4.31
C VAL A 104 -6.80 -11.40 -3.62
N PRO A 105 -6.36 -12.64 -3.36
CA PRO A 105 -5.02 -12.89 -2.84
C PRO A 105 -3.95 -12.35 -3.78
N LEU A 106 -2.86 -11.82 -3.22
CA LEU A 106 -1.61 -11.56 -3.92
C LEU A 106 -0.87 -12.91 -4.02
N LEU A 107 -1.00 -13.56 -5.18
CA LEU A 107 -0.22 -14.75 -5.53
C LEU A 107 1.22 -14.39 -5.92
#